data_AF-A0A6J6DYF7-F1
#
_entry.id   AF-A0A6J6DYF7-F1
#
_cell.length_a   1.000
_cell.length_b   1.000
_cell.length_c   1.000
_cell.angle_alpha   90.00
_cell.angle_beta   90.00
_cell.angle_gamma   90.00
#
_symmetry.space_group_name_H-M   'P 1'
#
loop_
_entity.id
_entity.type
_entity.pdbx_description
1 polymer ?
#
loop_
_entity_poly.entity_id
_entity_poly.type
_entity_poly.pdbx_seq_one_letter_code
_entity_poly.pdbx_strand_id
1 'polypeptide(L)'
;MPDQRGIKKKLSKLTLIFAIKRVILDVIDLAKYLYYRFLKKSPTGKSKIVFVVSFPRSGTHALGSLLANEDVGFHYYGEFFIFNAWNSQVGKINRYYPFFALRFFIEFRGQRKKWSYLRFEKTSLDASRTLRSISKLPGVHVIKIFPQHFSDPLLQSLIAEFKPHMIFLRRNHLDRFVSHKKANATGNWHTSSTSDVKIDLNPTEFDRFIKNYSKFYEDTLRSAKASGCAILDLDFKDLHNPEKVRQMQQFAQFDGFSDWEQLVLAPTTRKQDSSNKVQEEFLAKTGKTHTDFEFTRITL
;
A
#
# COMPACT_ATOMS: atom_id res chain seq x y z
N MET A 1 -38.97 -5.43 -9.29
CA MET A 1 -39.40 -5.68 -7.90
C MET A 1 -38.32 -5.14 -6.97
N PRO A 2 -38.63 -4.20 -6.06
CA PRO A 2 -37.64 -3.65 -5.13
C PRO A 2 -37.49 -4.58 -3.92
N ASP A 3 -36.29 -5.07 -3.69
CA ASP A 3 -35.98 -5.96 -2.56
C ASP A 3 -35.84 -5.16 -1.26
N GLN A 4 -36.80 -5.38 -0.35
CA GLN A 4 -36.83 -4.85 1.00
C GLN A 4 -35.71 -5.49 1.84
N ARG A 5 -34.56 -4.82 1.97
CA ARG A 5 -33.59 -5.13 3.05
C ARG A 5 -33.24 -3.90 3.88
N GLY A 6 -34.28 -3.33 4.48
CA GLY A 6 -34.17 -2.49 5.67
C GLY A 6 -33.93 -3.33 6.93
N ILE A 7 -32.76 -3.95 7.07
CA ILE A 7 -32.34 -4.51 8.37
C ILE A 7 -31.48 -3.45 9.07
N LYS A 8 -32.10 -2.65 9.94
CA LYS A 8 -31.39 -1.89 10.98
C LYS A 8 -30.59 -2.89 11.83
N LYS A 9 -29.33 -3.14 11.49
CA LYS A 9 -28.41 -3.93 12.32
C LYS A 9 -28.23 -3.18 13.65
N LYS A 10 -28.87 -3.67 14.72
CA LYS A 10 -28.53 -3.31 16.09
C LYS A 10 -27.00 -3.37 16.22
N LEU A 11 -26.39 -2.27 16.63
CA LEU A 11 -24.95 -2.21 16.87
C LEU A 11 -24.63 -3.31 17.90
N SER A 12 -23.89 -4.35 17.50
CA SER A 12 -23.59 -5.45 18.42
C SER A 12 -22.93 -4.91 19.69
N LYS A 13 -23.27 -5.44 20.88
CA LYS A 13 -22.65 -5.02 22.16
C LYS A 13 -21.12 -5.04 22.08
N LEU A 14 -20.56 -5.98 21.32
CA LEU A 14 -19.12 -6.08 21.04
C LEU A 14 -18.59 -4.83 20.31
N THR A 15 -19.34 -4.30 19.35
CA THR A 15 -19.00 -3.10 18.58
C THR A 15 -18.94 -1.86 19.47
N LEU A 16 -19.87 -1.74 20.42
CA LEU A 16 -19.95 -0.64 21.38
C LEU A 16 -18.81 -0.70 22.39
N ILE A 17 -18.52 -1.87 22.95
CA ILE A 17 -17.39 -2.08 23.87
C ILE A 17 -16.05 -1.76 23.17
N PHE A 18 -15.88 -2.18 21.92
CA PHE A 18 -14.69 -1.84 21.14
C PHE A 18 -14.59 -0.33 20.85
N ALA A 19 -15.72 0.34 20.57
CA ALA A 19 -15.73 1.79 20.35
C ALA A 19 -15.39 2.56 21.63
N ILE A 20 -15.97 2.17 22.77
CA ILE A 20 -15.67 2.76 24.08
C ILE A 20 -14.20 2.53 24.45
N LYS A 21 -13.68 1.30 24.30
CA LYS A 21 -12.25 1.01 24.53
C LYS A 21 -11.35 1.90 23.67
N ARG A 22 -11.72 2.17 22.41
CA ARG A 22 -10.96 3.07 21.53
C ARG A 22 -11.03 4.51 21.99
N VAL A 23 -12.21 5.02 22.33
CA VAL A 23 -12.36 6.38 22.88
C VAL A 23 -11.51 6.55 24.16
N ILE A 24 -11.52 5.56 25.06
CA ILE A 24 -10.68 5.57 26.27
C ILE A 24 -9.18 5.57 25.92
N LEU A 25 -8.76 4.73 24.96
CA LEU A 25 -7.37 4.72 24.47
C LEU A 25 -6.97 6.06 23.84
N ASP A 26 -7.86 6.73 23.11
CA ASP A 26 -7.58 8.04 22.53
C ASP A 26 -7.54 9.17 23.58
N VAL A 27 -8.30 9.07 24.68
CA VAL A 27 -8.16 9.99 25.83
C VAL A 27 -6.81 9.79 26.54
N ILE A 28 -6.38 8.54 26.72
CA ILE A 28 -5.03 8.22 27.22
C ILE A 28 -3.96 8.74 26.24
N ASP A 29 -4.20 8.59 24.94
CA ASP A 29 -3.29 9.07 23.91
C ASP A 29 -3.30 10.61 23.77
N LEU A 30 -4.35 11.30 24.23
CA LEU A 30 -4.36 12.76 24.34
C LEU A 30 -3.35 13.23 25.38
N ALA A 31 -3.25 12.54 26.52
CA ALA A 31 -2.20 12.81 27.51
C ALA A 31 -0.80 12.59 26.90
N LYS A 32 -0.62 11.53 26.10
CA LYS A 32 0.63 11.31 25.35
C LYS A 32 0.88 12.44 24.35
N TYR A 33 -0.13 12.86 23.59
CA TYR A 33 -0.02 13.98 22.66
C TYR A 33 0.43 15.26 23.37
N LEU A 34 -0.21 15.62 24.48
CA LEU A 34 0.16 16.79 25.27
C LEU A 34 1.60 16.67 25.81
N TYR A 35 1.98 15.51 26.33
CA TYR A 35 3.35 15.22 26.75
C TYR A 35 4.37 15.40 25.61
N TYR A 36 4.12 14.84 24.43
CA TYR A 36 5.00 14.97 23.27
C TYR A 36 4.98 16.37 22.63
N ARG A 37 3.90 17.13 22.81
CA ARG A 37 3.78 18.49 22.30
C ARG A 37 4.49 19.51 23.20
N PHE A 38 4.39 19.37 24.51
CA PHE A 38 4.83 20.39 25.46
C PHE A 38 6.05 20.00 26.29
N LEU A 39 6.27 18.71 26.57
CA LEU A 39 7.28 18.26 27.54
C LEU A 39 8.46 17.52 26.89
N LYS A 40 8.23 16.81 25.78
CA LYS A 40 9.28 16.06 25.09
C LYS A 40 9.63 16.74 23.77
N LYS A 41 10.86 17.22 23.61
CA LYS A 41 11.38 17.59 22.28
C LYS A 41 11.21 16.38 21.34
N SER A 42 10.78 16.61 20.09
CA SER A 42 10.64 15.55 19.09
C SER A 42 11.87 14.64 19.14
N PRO A 43 11.68 13.30 19.15
CA PRO A 43 12.81 12.39 19.17
C PRO A 43 13.72 12.73 17.99
N THR A 44 15.01 12.90 18.28
CA THR A 44 16.07 13.23 17.32
C THR A 44 16.46 12.05 16.43
N GLY A 45 15.64 10.99 16.43
CA GLY A 45 15.88 9.81 15.62
C GLY A 45 15.65 10.11 14.15
N LYS A 46 16.52 9.55 13.29
CA LYS A 46 16.38 9.67 11.84
C LYS A 46 15.04 9.06 11.42
N SER A 47 14.34 9.76 10.54
CA SER A 47 13.07 9.33 9.96
C SER A 47 13.15 9.44 8.45
N LYS A 48 12.68 8.42 7.74
CA LYS A 48 12.67 8.38 6.28
C LYS A 48 11.35 7.85 5.77
N ILE A 49 10.77 8.52 4.79
CA ILE A 49 9.53 8.08 4.15
C ILE A 49 9.88 7.39 2.83
N VAL A 50 9.32 6.21 2.63
CA VAL A 50 9.47 5.42 1.40
C VAL A 50 8.09 5.15 0.84
N PHE A 51 7.86 5.56 -0.39
CA PHE A 51 6.63 5.23 -1.12
C PHE A 51 6.90 4.05 -2.05
N VAL A 52 6.12 2.98 -1.86
CA VAL A 52 6.05 1.88 -2.80
C VAL A 52 4.91 2.16 -3.77
N VAL A 53 5.27 2.72 -4.92
CA VAL A 53 4.32 3.02 -6.01
C VAL A 53 4.16 1.77 -6.85
N SER A 54 2.95 1.25 -6.86
CA SER A 54 2.66 0.04 -7.61
C SER A 54 1.15 -0.10 -7.77
N PHE A 55 0.68 -1.33 -7.85
CA PHE A 55 -0.69 -1.63 -8.15
C PHE A 55 -1.16 -2.86 -7.38
N PRO A 56 -2.48 -3.09 -7.31
CA PRO A 56 -3.00 -4.36 -6.86
C PRO A 56 -2.36 -5.52 -7.64
N ARG A 57 -1.99 -6.58 -6.92
CA ARG A 57 -1.50 -7.87 -7.47
C ARG A 57 -0.15 -7.82 -8.20
N SER A 58 0.64 -6.76 -8.04
CA SER A 58 2.00 -6.65 -8.59
C SER A 58 3.11 -7.31 -7.74
N GLY A 59 2.78 -7.89 -6.59
CA GLY A 59 3.77 -8.45 -5.66
C GLY A 59 4.13 -7.55 -4.48
N THR A 60 3.41 -6.46 -4.24
CA THR A 60 3.68 -5.52 -3.14
C THR A 60 3.61 -6.14 -1.74
N HIS A 61 2.93 -7.28 -1.58
CA HIS A 61 2.97 -8.07 -0.34
C HIS A 61 4.31 -8.78 -0.15
N ALA A 62 4.88 -9.36 -1.21
CA ALA A 62 6.20 -9.96 -1.20
C ALA A 62 7.26 -8.89 -0.88
N LEU A 63 7.22 -7.75 -1.58
CA LEU A 63 8.07 -6.58 -1.27
C LEU A 63 7.91 -6.13 0.19
N GLY A 64 6.67 -6.09 0.68
CA GLY A 64 6.40 -5.77 2.07
C GLY A 64 7.09 -6.69 3.06
N SER A 65 7.04 -8.00 2.83
CA SER A 65 7.72 -8.97 3.70
C SER A 65 9.24 -8.79 3.74
N LEU A 66 9.83 -8.26 2.66
CA LEU A 66 11.27 -7.98 2.56
C LEU A 66 11.69 -6.69 3.26
N LEU A 67 10.73 -5.79 3.54
CA LEU A 67 10.95 -4.46 4.13
C LEU A 67 10.21 -4.27 5.46
N ALA A 68 9.61 -5.32 6.05
CA ALA A 68 8.86 -5.23 7.29
C ALA A 68 9.65 -5.90 8.42
N ASN A 69 10.33 -5.08 9.22
CA ASN A 69 10.95 -5.52 10.47
C ASN A 69 10.97 -4.36 11.46
N GLU A 70 10.01 -4.34 12.38
CA GLU A 70 9.87 -3.23 13.33
C GLU A 70 11.03 -3.14 14.32
N ASP A 71 11.66 -4.26 14.65
CA ASP A 71 12.74 -4.34 15.64
C ASP A 71 13.99 -3.59 15.18
N VAL A 72 14.20 -3.53 13.86
CA VAL A 72 15.31 -2.78 13.23
C VAL A 72 14.85 -1.47 12.59
N GLY A 73 13.64 -1.00 12.94
CA GLY A 73 13.14 0.31 12.54
C GLY A 73 12.58 0.40 11.12
N PHE A 74 12.23 -0.74 10.50
CA PHE A 74 11.51 -0.78 9.22
C PHE A 74 10.00 -0.96 9.46
N HIS A 75 9.26 0.14 9.38
CA HIS A 75 7.83 0.20 9.66
C HIS A 75 7.03 0.13 8.36
N TYR A 76 6.35 -1.00 8.14
CA TYR A 76 5.53 -1.22 6.95
C TYR A 76 4.06 -0.90 7.19
N TYR A 77 3.54 0.06 6.46
CA TYR A 77 2.17 0.57 6.62
C TYR A 77 1.15 -0.11 5.68
N GLY A 78 1.61 -0.79 4.63
CA GLY A 78 0.73 -1.42 3.63
C GLY A 78 -0.16 -0.40 2.90
N GLU A 79 -1.40 -0.77 2.60
CA GLU A 79 -2.43 0.07 1.95
C GLU A 79 -3.10 1.02 2.96
N PHE A 80 -2.28 1.80 3.66
CA PHE A 80 -2.71 2.62 4.78
C PHE A 80 -3.75 3.70 4.39
N PHE A 81 -3.53 4.37 3.26
CA PHE A 81 -4.38 5.49 2.82
C PHE A 81 -5.72 5.09 2.21
N ILE A 82 -6.04 3.80 2.15
CA ILE A 82 -7.36 3.32 1.74
C ILE A 82 -8.07 2.58 2.87
N PHE A 83 -7.62 2.77 4.12
CA PHE A 83 -8.25 2.17 5.31
C PHE A 83 -8.48 0.66 5.18
N ASN A 84 -7.53 -0.06 4.58
CA ASN A 84 -7.67 -1.49 4.36
C ASN A 84 -6.96 -2.34 5.43
N ALA A 85 -6.01 -1.74 6.16
CA ALA A 85 -5.26 -2.41 7.21
C ALA A 85 -5.20 -1.59 8.49
N TRP A 86 -5.30 -2.27 9.63
CA TRP A 86 -4.95 -1.74 10.94
C TRP A 86 -3.57 -2.26 11.32
N ASN A 87 -2.65 -1.38 11.71
CA ASN A 87 -1.32 -1.77 12.21
C ASN A 87 -0.99 -1.08 13.55
N SER A 88 0.06 -1.56 14.20
CA SER A 88 0.63 -1.02 15.46
C SER A 88 1.03 0.45 15.33
N GLN A 89 1.43 0.90 14.14
CA GLN A 89 1.89 2.26 13.88
C GLN A 89 0.78 3.31 13.94
N VAL A 90 -0.48 2.94 13.65
CA VAL A 90 -1.64 3.86 13.73
C VAL A 90 -1.71 4.53 15.10
N GLY A 91 -1.51 3.78 16.18
CA GLY A 91 -1.52 4.33 17.54
C GLY A 91 -0.33 5.24 17.83
N LYS A 92 0.83 5.02 17.19
CA LYS A 92 2.01 5.88 17.38
C LYS A 92 1.80 7.27 16.77
N ILE A 93 0.99 7.38 15.71
CA ILE A 93 0.65 8.66 15.06
C ILE A 93 -0.11 9.59 16.02
N ASN A 94 -0.89 9.05 16.97
CA ASN A 94 -1.61 9.85 17.97
C ASN A 94 -0.70 10.79 18.77
N ARG A 95 0.59 10.43 18.93
CA ARG A 95 1.60 11.26 19.62
C ARG A 95 1.75 12.65 18.98
N TYR A 96 1.46 12.79 17.69
CA TYR A 96 1.62 14.04 16.93
C TYR A 96 0.35 14.49 16.20
N TYR A 97 -0.63 13.60 16.04
CA TYR A 97 -1.94 13.89 15.47
C TYR A 97 -3.04 13.37 16.41
N PRO A 98 -3.60 14.21 17.29
CA PRO A 98 -4.54 13.77 18.30
C PRO A 98 -5.80 13.18 17.65
N PHE A 99 -6.34 12.12 18.27
CA PHE A 99 -7.50 11.36 17.80
C PHE A 99 -7.34 10.73 16.40
N PHE A 100 -6.12 10.62 15.87
CA PHE A 100 -5.88 9.99 14.58
C PHE A 100 -6.39 8.56 14.54
N ALA A 101 -6.06 7.74 15.56
CA ALA A 101 -6.46 6.35 15.64
C ALA A 101 -8.00 6.19 15.69
N LEU A 102 -8.70 7.05 16.46
CA LEU A 102 -10.16 7.08 16.48
C LEU A 102 -10.75 7.31 15.10
N ARG A 103 -10.29 8.38 14.44
CA ARG A 103 -10.81 8.82 13.14
C ARG A 103 -10.51 7.78 12.08
N PHE A 104 -9.28 7.27 12.05
CA PHE A 104 -8.89 6.18 11.16
C PHE A 104 -9.77 4.95 11.35
N PHE A 105 -10.07 4.59 12.60
CA PHE A 105 -10.95 3.46 12.92
C PHE A 105 -12.40 3.66 12.44
N ILE A 106 -12.94 4.89 12.57
CA ILE A 106 -14.28 5.24 12.09
C ILE A 106 -14.36 5.05 10.58
N GLU A 107 -13.39 5.59 9.83
CA GLU A 107 -13.33 5.48 8.36
C GLU A 107 -13.12 4.02 7.92
N PHE A 108 -12.18 3.31 8.55
CA PHE A 108 -11.94 1.87 8.34
C PHE A 108 -13.22 1.04 8.47
N ARG A 109 -14.00 1.28 9.53
CA ARG A 109 -15.29 0.58 9.71
C ARG A 109 -16.36 1.04 8.74
N GLY A 110 -16.40 2.33 8.41
CA GLY A 110 -17.31 2.89 7.42
C GLY A 110 -17.13 2.23 6.06
N GLN A 111 -15.89 2.14 5.59
CA GLN A 111 -15.52 1.48 4.34
C GLN A 111 -15.91 -0.01 4.34
N ARG A 112 -15.57 -0.77 5.39
CA ARG A 112 -15.93 -2.20 5.47
C ARG A 112 -17.44 -2.46 5.45
N LYS A 113 -18.26 -1.49 5.87
CA LYS A 113 -19.72 -1.59 5.80
C LYS A 113 -20.27 -1.25 4.42
N LYS A 114 -19.74 -0.22 3.76
CA LYS A 114 -20.24 0.28 2.47
C LYS A 114 -19.67 -0.45 1.25
N TRP A 115 -18.61 -1.27 1.43
CA TRP A 115 -17.93 -1.96 0.33
C TRP A 115 -17.50 -1.02 -0.80
N SER A 116 -17.13 0.21 -0.44
CA SER A 116 -16.70 1.26 -1.35
C SER A 116 -15.39 1.84 -0.86
N TYR A 117 -14.38 1.96 -1.73
CA TYR A 117 -13.14 2.62 -1.39
C TYR A 117 -13.37 4.10 -1.07
N LEU A 118 -12.98 4.51 0.13
CA LEU A 118 -12.93 5.91 0.53
C LEU A 118 -11.54 6.42 0.21
N ARG A 119 -11.45 7.41 -0.70
CA ARG A 119 -10.20 8.14 -0.89
C ARG A 119 -9.86 8.90 0.38
N PHE A 120 -8.58 8.95 0.74
CA PHE A 120 -8.16 9.53 2.01
C PHE A 120 -8.61 11.00 2.15
N GLU A 121 -8.52 11.78 1.07
CA GLU A 121 -8.90 13.19 1.02
C GLU A 121 -10.40 13.46 1.15
N LYS A 122 -11.24 12.42 1.03
CA LYS A 122 -12.69 12.53 1.24
C LYS A 122 -13.10 12.23 2.68
N THR A 123 -12.12 11.93 3.54
CA THR A 123 -12.36 11.64 4.95
C THR A 123 -12.09 12.86 5.80
N SER A 124 -12.30 12.71 7.11
CA SER A 124 -11.93 13.76 8.04
C SER A 124 -10.40 13.88 8.22
N LEU A 125 -9.61 12.88 7.84
CA LEU A 125 -8.14 12.87 8.01
C LEU A 125 -7.41 13.66 6.92
N ASP A 126 -6.28 14.27 7.28
CA ASP A 126 -5.45 15.05 6.37
C ASP A 126 -4.13 14.31 6.04
N ALA A 127 -3.85 14.12 4.74
CA ALA A 127 -2.72 13.30 4.28
C ALA A 127 -1.36 13.94 4.64
N SER A 128 -1.19 15.24 4.38
CA SER A 128 0.05 15.96 4.71
C SER A 128 0.30 15.98 6.21
N ARG A 129 -0.71 16.21 7.03
CA ARG A 129 -0.60 16.16 8.50
C ARG A 129 -0.27 14.75 8.99
N THR A 130 -0.81 13.73 8.33
CA THR A 130 -0.50 12.33 8.65
C THR A 130 0.96 12.03 8.34
N LEU A 131 1.46 12.38 7.15
CA LEU A 131 2.86 12.19 6.79
C LEU A 131 3.82 13.04 7.64
N ARG A 132 3.47 14.29 7.98
CA ARG A 132 4.21 15.12 8.96
C ARG A 132 4.25 14.51 10.36
N SER A 133 3.27 13.70 10.72
CA SER A 133 3.23 13.01 12.01
C SER A 133 4.06 11.73 11.97
N ILE A 134 4.01 11.00 10.84
CA ILE A 134 4.87 9.85 10.56
C ILE A 134 6.34 10.26 10.51
N SER A 135 6.68 11.40 9.88
CA SER A 135 8.06 11.88 9.79
C SER A 135 8.70 12.27 11.13
N LYS A 136 7.91 12.38 12.20
CA LYS A 136 8.38 12.60 13.57
C LYS A 136 8.61 11.29 14.34
N LEU A 137 8.19 10.16 13.79
CA LEU A 137 8.47 8.85 14.35
C LEU A 137 9.84 8.38 13.81
N PRO A 138 10.72 7.84 14.65
CA PRO A 138 12.00 7.30 14.17
C PRO A 138 11.77 6.07 13.28
N GLY A 139 12.67 5.85 12.31
CA GLY A 139 12.68 4.67 11.44
C GLY A 139 12.37 4.96 9.97
N VAL A 140 12.34 3.88 9.18
CA VAL A 140 11.93 3.87 7.76
C VAL A 140 10.44 3.57 7.69
N HIS A 141 9.67 4.45 7.08
CA HIS A 141 8.22 4.34 6.95
C HIS A 141 7.85 3.97 5.52
N VAL A 142 7.57 2.69 5.30
CA VAL A 142 7.27 2.13 3.98
C VAL A 142 5.76 2.11 3.76
N ILE A 143 5.26 2.90 2.82
CA ILE A 143 3.83 3.09 2.58
C ILE A 143 3.49 2.75 1.12
N LYS A 144 2.43 1.96 0.90
CA LYS A 144 1.97 1.64 -0.46
C LYS A 144 1.08 2.74 -1.03
N ILE A 145 1.36 3.10 -2.27
CA ILE A 145 0.59 4.05 -3.04
C ILE A 145 0.11 3.36 -4.32
N PHE A 146 -1.21 3.15 -4.42
CA PHE A 146 -1.87 2.64 -5.62
C PHE A 146 -2.73 3.74 -6.25
N PRO A 147 -3.19 3.53 -7.50
CA PRO A 147 -4.24 4.37 -8.06
C PRO A 147 -5.43 4.46 -7.12
N GLN A 148 -6.06 5.64 -7.09
CA GLN A 148 -7.23 5.94 -6.27
C GLN A 148 -6.98 6.06 -4.75
N HIS A 149 -5.78 5.81 -4.24
CA HIS A 149 -5.46 6.14 -2.83
C HIS A 149 -5.57 7.65 -2.60
N PHE A 150 -5.14 8.44 -3.59
CA PHE A 150 -5.24 9.88 -3.64
C PHE A 150 -5.73 10.35 -5.02
N SER A 151 -6.17 11.59 -5.10
CA SER A 151 -6.20 12.34 -6.36
C SER A 151 -4.79 12.67 -6.83
N ASP A 152 -4.61 12.82 -8.15
CA ASP A 152 -3.30 13.15 -8.72
C ASP A 152 -2.72 14.46 -8.15
N PRO A 153 -3.49 15.57 -8.01
CA PRO A 153 -2.96 16.80 -7.42
C PRO A 153 -2.48 16.63 -5.98
N LEU A 154 -3.18 15.82 -5.18
CA LEU A 154 -2.77 15.55 -3.80
C LEU A 154 -1.51 14.68 -3.78
N LEU A 155 -1.45 13.60 -4.56
CA LEU A 155 -0.25 12.77 -4.60
C LEU A 155 0.98 13.59 -5.02
N GLN A 156 0.84 14.44 -6.03
CA GLN A 156 1.92 15.31 -6.49
C GLN A 156 2.37 16.29 -5.41
N SER A 157 1.44 16.90 -4.66
CA SER A 157 1.81 17.82 -3.57
C SER A 157 2.51 17.09 -2.40
N LEU A 158 2.09 15.87 -2.08
CA LEU A 158 2.76 15.04 -1.07
C LEU A 158 4.18 14.64 -1.52
N ILE A 159 4.36 14.29 -2.79
CA ILE A 159 5.70 13.99 -3.34
C ILE A 159 6.60 15.23 -3.26
N ALA A 160 6.09 16.40 -3.66
CA ALA A 160 6.85 17.65 -3.62
C ALA A 160 7.21 18.08 -2.19
N GLU A 161 6.28 17.95 -1.24
CA GLU A 161 6.47 18.34 0.16
C GLU A 161 7.45 17.41 0.89
N PHE A 162 7.25 16.09 0.79
CA PHE A 162 7.96 15.12 1.62
C PHE A 162 9.20 14.52 0.97
N LYS A 163 9.36 14.67 -0.35
CA LYS A 163 10.45 14.09 -1.15
C LYS A 163 10.79 12.63 -0.76
N PRO A 164 9.79 11.73 -0.72
CA PRO A 164 10.00 10.37 -0.29
C PRO A 164 10.96 9.63 -1.23
N HIS A 165 11.64 8.61 -0.71
CA HIS A 165 12.29 7.62 -1.58
C HIS A 165 11.22 6.81 -2.30
N MET A 166 11.29 6.77 -3.63
CA MET A 166 10.27 6.17 -4.47
C MET A 166 10.73 4.80 -4.96
N ILE A 167 10.02 3.74 -4.55
CA ILE A 167 10.19 2.41 -5.10
C ILE A 167 9.03 2.13 -6.05
N PHE A 168 9.31 2.05 -7.34
CA PHE A 168 8.36 1.61 -8.34
C PHE A 168 8.47 0.10 -8.50
N LEU A 169 7.38 -0.63 -8.26
CA LEU A 169 7.32 -2.07 -8.49
C LEU A 169 6.43 -2.37 -9.69
N ARG A 170 7.04 -2.84 -10.77
CA ARG A 170 6.38 -3.28 -11.99
C ARG A 170 6.19 -4.79 -11.98
N ARG A 171 5.22 -5.25 -12.77
CA ARG A 171 4.97 -6.67 -13.07
C ARG A 171 4.24 -6.72 -14.41
N ASN A 172 4.49 -7.77 -15.19
CA ASN A 172 3.83 -8.05 -16.46
C ASN A 172 2.31 -7.79 -16.38
N HIS A 173 1.78 -7.07 -17.36
CA HIS A 173 0.39 -6.60 -17.35
C HIS A 173 -0.61 -7.76 -17.42
N LEU A 174 -0.32 -8.79 -18.20
CA LEU A 174 -1.21 -9.95 -18.36
C LEU A 174 -1.31 -10.74 -17.06
N ASP A 175 -0.18 -11.01 -16.41
CA ASP A 175 -0.13 -11.68 -15.11
C ASP A 175 -0.93 -10.90 -14.06
N ARG A 176 -0.75 -9.58 -14.02
CA ARG A 176 -1.49 -8.72 -13.10
C ARG A 176 -2.99 -8.75 -13.38
N PHE A 177 -3.40 -8.66 -14.65
CA PHE A 177 -4.82 -8.64 -15.02
C PHE A 177 -5.51 -9.95 -14.68
N VAL A 178 -4.88 -11.08 -14.99
CA VAL A 178 -5.38 -12.42 -14.63
C VAL A 178 -5.49 -12.57 -13.12
N SER A 179 -4.44 -12.20 -12.39
CA SER A 179 -4.43 -12.24 -10.92
C SER A 179 -5.52 -11.35 -10.31
N HIS A 180 -5.80 -10.19 -10.92
CA HIS A 180 -6.86 -9.29 -10.51
C HIS A 180 -8.26 -9.86 -10.79
N LYS A 181 -8.49 -10.42 -11.98
CA LYS A 181 -9.76 -11.06 -12.35
C LYS A 181 -10.08 -12.27 -11.47
N LYS A 182 -9.08 -13.10 -11.14
CA LYS A 182 -9.24 -14.21 -10.19
C LYS A 182 -9.59 -13.75 -8.79
N ALA A 183 -8.94 -12.69 -8.29
CA ALA A 183 -9.25 -12.12 -6.98
C ALA A 183 -10.69 -11.56 -6.93
N ASN A 184 -11.12 -10.87 -7.99
CA ASN A 184 -12.50 -10.38 -8.11
C ASN A 184 -13.52 -11.51 -8.17
N ALA A 185 -13.25 -12.58 -8.93
CA ALA A 185 -14.15 -13.72 -9.07
C ALA A 185 -14.29 -14.54 -7.78
N THR A 186 -13.23 -14.64 -6.98
CA THR A 186 -13.21 -15.47 -5.76
C THR A 186 -13.46 -14.70 -4.47
N GLY A 187 -13.38 -13.37 -4.51
CA GLY A 187 -13.36 -12.52 -3.31
C GLY A 187 -12.11 -12.71 -2.44
N ASN A 188 -11.14 -13.52 -2.87
CA ASN A 188 -9.94 -13.88 -2.10
C ASN A 188 -8.71 -13.17 -2.63
N TRP A 189 -8.06 -12.39 -1.77
CA TRP A 189 -6.98 -11.48 -2.15
C TRP A 189 -5.58 -11.91 -1.72
N HIS A 190 -5.44 -12.94 -0.86
CA HIS A 190 -4.18 -13.21 -0.15
C HIS A 190 -3.64 -14.66 -0.18
N THR A 191 -4.45 -15.72 -0.22
CA THR A 191 -3.92 -17.06 0.15
C THR A 191 -4.52 -18.32 -0.50
N SER A 192 -5.50 -18.25 -1.41
CA SER A 192 -6.07 -19.46 -2.02
C SER A 192 -5.44 -19.80 -3.38
N SER A 193 -5.34 -21.11 -3.66
CA SER A 193 -5.12 -21.63 -5.02
C SER A 193 -6.33 -21.23 -5.88
N THR A 194 -6.09 -20.54 -6.98
CA THR A 194 -7.12 -20.02 -7.88
C THR A 194 -6.95 -20.58 -9.30
N SER A 195 -6.31 -21.74 -9.40
CA SER A 195 -6.02 -22.41 -10.68
C SER A 195 -7.31 -22.75 -11.43
N ASP A 196 -8.34 -23.22 -10.72
CA ASP A 196 -9.60 -23.70 -11.29
C ASP A 196 -10.64 -22.59 -11.57
N VAL A 197 -10.29 -21.33 -11.31
CA VAL A 197 -11.21 -20.20 -11.51
C VAL A 197 -11.28 -19.88 -12.99
N LYS A 198 -12.45 -20.14 -13.60
CA LYS A 198 -12.76 -19.69 -14.96
C LYS A 198 -12.99 -18.18 -14.96
N ILE A 199 -12.10 -17.45 -15.60
CA ILE A 199 -12.23 -16.00 -15.83
C ILE A 199 -12.30 -15.75 -17.33
N ASP A 200 -13.08 -14.75 -17.74
CA ASP A 200 -13.07 -14.26 -19.12
C ASP A 200 -12.10 -13.08 -19.25
N LEU A 201 -11.28 -13.11 -20.30
CA LEU A 201 -10.31 -12.07 -20.61
C LEU A 201 -10.80 -11.26 -21.82
N ASN A 202 -11.50 -10.16 -21.54
CA ASN A 202 -11.96 -9.22 -22.55
C ASN A 202 -10.80 -8.28 -22.98
N PRO A 203 -10.43 -8.22 -24.27
CA PRO A 203 -9.33 -7.37 -24.76
C PRO A 203 -9.54 -5.88 -24.48
N THR A 204 -10.74 -5.35 -24.68
CA THR A 204 -11.04 -3.92 -24.46
C THR A 204 -10.93 -3.54 -22.98
N GLU A 205 -11.35 -4.42 -22.07
CA GLU A 205 -11.16 -4.23 -20.63
C GLU A 205 -9.66 -4.27 -20.27
N PHE A 206 -8.91 -5.18 -20.89
CA PHE A 206 -7.48 -5.31 -20.67
C PHE A 206 -6.70 -4.09 -21.17
N ASP A 207 -7.01 -3.57 -22.35
CA ASP A 207 -6.38 -2.36 -22.90
C ASP A 207 -6.64 -1.14 -22.00
N ARG A 208 -7.88 -1.00 -21.50
CA ARG A 208 -8.23 0.04 -20.54
C ARG A 208 -7.46 -0.13 -19.23
N PHE A 209 -7.33 -1.37 -18.76
CA PHE A 209 -6.55 -1.71 -17.57
C PHE A 209 -5.09 -1.25 -17.75
N ILE A 210 -4.43 -1.65 -18.83
CA ILE A 210 -3.04 -1.25 -19.15
C ILE A 210 -2.92 0.27 -19.18
N LYS A 211 -3.75 0.94 -20.00
CA LYS A 211 -3.69 2.40 -20.19
C LYS A 211 -3.79 3.18 -18.88
N ASN A 212 -4.74 2.81 -18.02
CA ASN A 212 -4.95 3.51 -16.75
C ASN A 212 -3.76 3.34 -15.79
N TYR A 213 -3.18 2.14 -15.71
CA TYR A 213 -2.07 1.86 -14.81
C TYR A 213 -0.75 2.43 -15.32
N SER A 214 -0.49 2.37 -16.63
CA SER A 214 0.68 3.00 -17.24
C SER A 214 0.64 4.51 -17.09
N LYS A 215 -0.52 5.15 -17.28
CA LYS A 215 -0.67 6.59 -17.04
C LYS A 215 -0.35 6.99 -15.60
N PHE A 216 -0.92 6.27 -14.61
CA PHE A 216 -0.63 6.54 -13.20
C PHE A 216 0.87 6.41 -12.88
N TYR A 217 1.51 5.38 -13.44
CA TYR A 217 2.95 5.16 -13.29
C TYR A 217 3.76 6.33 -13.83
N GLU A 218 3.52 6.70 -15.09
CA GLU A 218 4.23 7.76 -15.80
C GLU A 218 4.06 9.11 -15.11
N ASP A 219 2.83 9.46 -14.74
CA ASP A 219 2.55 10.74 -14.09
C ASP A 219 3.20 10.83 -12.70
N THR A 220 3.18 9.72 -11.94
CA THR A 220 3.85 9.65 -10.63
C THR A 220 5.38 9.69 -10.77
N LEU A 221 5.94 8.99 -11.76
CA LEU A 221 7.38 9.00 -12.04
C LEU A 221 7.86 10.40 -12.46
N ARG A 222 7.11 11.07 -13.34
CA ARG A 222 7.40 12.43 -13.77
C ARG A 222 7.38 13.41 -12.59
N SER A 223 6.36 13.30 -11.72
CA SER A 223 6.27 14.13 -10.51
C SER A 223 7.42 13.88 -9.52
N ALA A 224 7.79 12.61 -9.31
CA ALA A 224 8.92 12.23 -8.46
C ALA A 224 10.24 12.80 -8.97
N LYS A 225 10.51 12.68 -10.29
CA LYS A 225 11.70 13.25 -10.93
C LYS A 225 11.74 14.76 -10.81
N ALA A 226 10.63 15.44 -11.15
CA ALA A 226 10.53 16.90 -11.06
C ALA A 226 10.74 17.42 -9.63
N SER A 227 10.37 16.64 -8.62
CA SER A 227 10.56 16.98 -7.20
C SER A 227 11.94 16.61 -6.66
N GLY A 228 12.80 16.00 -7.47
CA GLY A 228 14.14 15.55 -7.07
C GLY A 228 14.14 14.34 -6.13
N CYS A 229 13.13 13.48 -6.19
CA CYS A 229 13.07 12.28 -5.37
C CYS A 229 14.09 11.24 -5.83
N ALA A 230 14.69 10.52 -4.87
CA ALA A 230 15.42 9.30 -5.17
C ALA A 230 14.45 8.23 -5.70
N ILE A 231 14.83 7.53 -6.76
CA ILE A 231 13.96 6.56 -7.45
C ILE A 231 14.68 5.23 -7.63
N LEU A 232 14.03 4.15 -7.21
CA LEU A 232 14.38 2.78 -7.54
C LEU A 232 13.22 2.14 -8.31
N ASP A 233 13.53 1.57 -9.47
CA ASP A 233 12.56 0.91 -10.35
C ASP A 233 12.90 -0.58 -10.39
N LEU A 234 11.96 -1.41 -9.91
CA LEU A 234 12.11 -2.85 -9.76
C LEU A 234 11.07 -3.57 -10.61
N ASP A 235 11.53 -4.68 -11.20
CA ASP A 235 10.64 -5.69 -11.74
C ASP A 235 10.24 -6.69 -10.64
N PHE A 236 9.06 -7.31 -10.76
CA PHE A 236 8.62 -8.32 -9.81
C PHE A 236 9.61 -9.48 -9.68
N LYS A 237 10.29 -9.86 -10.76
CA LYS A 237 11.33 -10.91 -10.72
C LYS A 237 12.53 -10.53 -9.83
N ASP A 238 12.80 -9.24 -9.66
CA ASP A 238 13.90 -8.75 -8.82
C ASP A 238 13.65 -9.06 -7.33
N LEU A 239 12.39 -9.23 -6.91
CA LEU A 239 12.06 -9.62 -5.52
C LEU A 239 12.48 -11.04 -5.17
N HIS A 240 12.88 -11.84 -6.17
CA HIS A 240 13.39 -13.20 -6.01
C HIS A 240 14.92 -13.28 -6.16
N ASN A 241 15.59 -12.16 -6.41
CA ASN A 241 17.05 -12.08 -6.49
C ASN A 241 17.61 -11.43 -5.20
N PRO A 242 18.34 -12.19 -4.35
CA PRO A 242 18.88 -11.68 -3.08
C PRO A 242 19.71 -10.39 -3.21
N GLU A 243 20.49 -10.24 -4.27
CA GLU A 243 21.31 -9.05 -4.50
C GLU A 243 20.44 -7.82 -4.77
N LYS A 244 19.40 -7.99 -5.60
CA LYS A 244 18.42 -6.93 -5.88
C LYS A 244 17.60 -6.57 -4.66
N VAL A 245 17.24 -7.57 -3.85
CA VAL A 245 16.57 -7.36 -2.56
C VAL A 245 17.45 -6.53 -1.63
N ARG A 246 18.75 -6.83 -1.55
CA ARG A 246 19.68 -6.03 -0.75
C ARG A 246 19.81 -4.60 -1.28
N GLN A 247 19.90 -4.40 -2.59
CA GLN A 247 19.89 -3.06 -3.20
C GLN A 247 18.63 -2.27 -2.84
N MET A 248 17.46 -2.92 -2.84
CA MET A 248 16.20 -2.30 -2.41
C MET A 248 16.22 -1.90 -0.94
N GLN A 249 16.71 -2.77 -0.06
CA GLN A 249 16.83 -2.47 1.38
C GLN A 249 17.81 -1.31 1.62
N GLN A 250 18.95 -1.29 0.92
CA GLN A 250 19.93 -0.21 0.95
C GLN A 250 19.36 1.12 0.45
N PHE A 251 18.52 1.08 -0.58
CA PHE A 251 17.83 2.26 -1.06
C PHE A 251 16.84 2.83 -0.01
N ALA A 252 16.15 1.95 0.72
CA ALA A 252 15.13 2.30 1.70
C ALA A 252 15.70 2.74 3.06
N GLN A 253 16.85 2.24 3.49
CA GLN A 253 17.44 2.49 4.82
C GLN A 253 17.64 3.99 5.15
N PHE A 254 17.69 4.33 6.44
CA PHE A 254 18.24 5.60 6.89
C PHE A 254 19.77 5.51 7.03
N ASP A 255 20.45 6.65 7.01
CA ASP A 255 21.91 6.69 7.10
C ASP A 255 22.42 6.08 8.41
N GLY A 256 23.39 5.17 8.32
CA GLY A 256 23.99 4.50 9.47
C GLY A 256 23.23 3.27 9.98
N PHE A 257 22.31 2.71 9.18
CA PHE A 257 21.71 1.42 9.50
C PHE A 257 22.76 0.29 9.44
N SER A 258 22.76 -0.59 10.46
CA SER A 258 23.77 -1.64 10.64
C SER A 258 23.19 -3.06 10.74
N ASP A 259 21.90 -3.21 11.01
CA ASP A 259 21.26 -4.49 11.31
C ASP A 259 20.84 -5.29 10.05
N TRP A 260 21.73 -5.37 9.06
CA TRP A 260 21.46 -5.97 7.75
C TRP A 260 21.08 -7.46 7.81
N GLU A 261 21.65 -8.19 8.77
CA GLU A 261 21.43 -9.62 8.98
C GLU A 261 20.04 -9.93 9.52
N GLN A 262 19.34 -8.95 10.10
CA GLN A 262 17.98 -9.11 10.60
C GLN A 262 16.92 -8.93 9.50
N LEU A 263 17.32 -8.51 8.30
CA LEU A 263 16.43 -8.36 7.15
C LEU A 263 16.48 -9.61 6.28
N VAL A 264 15.30 -10.16 5.95
CA VAL A 264 15.18 -11.31 5.07
C VAL A 264 15.54 -10.95 3.62
N LEU A 265 16.18 -11.89 2.91
CA LEU A 265 16.57 -11.73 1.50
C LEU A 265 15.62 -12.44 0.52
N ALA A 266 14.66 -13.20 1.02
CA ALA A 266 13.65 -13.90 0.24
C ALA A 266 12.25 -13.58 0.79
N PRO A 267 11.23 -13.39 -0.08
CA PRO A 267 9.87 -13.17 0.37
C PRO A 267 9.35 -14.35 1.18
N THR A 268 8.71 -14.08 2.32
CA THR A 268 8.07 -15.12 3.15
C THR A 268 6.65 -15.45 2.67
N THR A 269 6.14 -14.69 1.71
CA THR A 269 4.83 -14.93 1.08
C THR A 269 4.89 -16.13 0.14
N ARG A 270 3.95 -17.08 0.27
CA ARG A 270 3.81 -18.21 -0.68
C ARG A 270 3.56 -17.70 -2.10
N LYS A 271 4.26 -18.29 -3.07
CA LYS A 271 4.12 -18.03 -4.50
C LYS A 271 2.67 -18.34 -4.93
N GLN A 272 1.92 -17.34 -5.36
CA GLN A 272 0.62 -17.53 -6.00
C GLN A 272 0.79 -17.53 -7.51
N ASP A 273 1.62 -18.41 -8.09
CA ASP A 273 1.63 -18.55 -9.55
C ASP A 273 1.90 -19.99 -9.96
N SER A 274 0.92 -20.55 -10.65
CA SER A 274 1.17 -21.30 -11.87
C SER A 274 0.32 -20.64 -12.95
N SER A 275 0.89 -20.53 -14.16
CA SER A 275 0.22 -20.04 -15.34
C SER A 275 -1.11 -20.76 -15.51
N ASN A 276 -2.16 -20.00 -15.82
CA ASN A 276 -3.46 -20.60 -16.06
C ASN A 276 -3.56 -20.96 -17.54
N LYS A 277 -4.22 -22.09 -17.82
CA LYS A 277 -4.77 -22.42 -19.15
C LYS A 277 -5.42 -21.20 -19.85
N VAL A 278 -6.07 -20.33 -19.07
CA VAL A 278 -6.68 -19.06 -19.52
C VAL A 278 -5.69 -18.05 -20.12
N GLN A 279 -4.46 -17.96 -19.59
CA GLN A 279 -3.43 -17.08 -20.15
C GLN A 279 -2.97 -17.59 -21.50
N GLU A 280 -2.65 -18.88 -21.60
CA GLU A 280 -2.24 -19.52 -22.84
C GLU A 280 -3.32 -19.43 -23.92
N GLU A 281 -4.60 -19.67 -23.56
CA GLU A 281 -5.74 -19.52 -24.48
C GLU A 281 -5.88 -18.07 -24.98
N PHE A 282 -5.66 -17.07 -24.14
CA PHE A 282 -5.72 -15.66 -24.53
C PHE A 282 -4.56 -15.27 -25.45
N LEU A 283 -3.34 -15.74 -25.15
CA LEU A 283 -2.16 -15.53 -25.99
C LEU A 283 -2.35 -16.16 -27.38
N ALA A 284 -2.81 -17.41 -27.42
CA ALA A 284 -3.12 -18.11 -28.66
C ALA A 284 -4.20 -17.39 -29.48
N LYS A 285 -5.29 -16.92 -28.84
CA LYS A 285 -6.37 -16.19 -29.51
C LYS A 285 -5.92 -14.84 -30.10
N THR A 286 -4.95 -14.19 -29.46
CA THR A 286 -4.48 -12.86 -29.86
C THR A 286 -3.23 -12.89 -30.73
N GLY A 287 -2.60 -14.05 -30.92
CA GLY A 287 -1.33 -14.19 -31.62
C GLY A 287 -0.16 -13.49 -30.91
N LYS A 288 -0.27 -13.28 -29.59
CA LYS A 288 0.71 -12.56 -28.76
C LYS A 288 1.44 -13.53 -27.83
N THR A 289 2.51 -13.03 -27.23
CA THR A 289 3.38 -13.71 -26.27
C THR A 289 3.37 -12.98 -24.93
N HIS A 290 3.88 -13.63 -23.88
CA HIS A 290 4.03 -12.97 -22.57
C HIS A 290 4.88 -11.70 -22.65
N THR A 291 5.91 -11.70 -23.50
CA THR A 291 6.83 -10.57 -23.71
C THR A 291 6.14 -9.32 -24.25
N ASP A 292 5.04 -9.46 -24.98
CA ASP A 292 4.26 -8.33 -25.51
C ASP A 292 3.54 -7.54 -24.40
N PHE A 293 3.46 -8.10 -23.20
CA PHE A 293 2.80 -7.49 -22.04
C PHE A 293 3.76 -7.15 -20.91
N GLU A 294 5.07 -7.22 -21.17
CA GLU A 294 6.08 -6.75 -20.23
C GLU A 294 5.87 -5.28 -19.94
N PHE A 295 5.74 -4.95 -18.66
CA PHE A 295 5.68 -3.56 -18.25
C PHE A 295 7.10 -3.04 -18.20
N THR A 296 7.60 -2.47 -19.29
CA THR A 296 8.98 -2.00 -19.37
C THR A 296 9.23 -0.77 -18.49
N ARG A 297 10.48 -0.63 -18.04
CA ARG A 297 10.95 0.57 -17.33
C ARG A 297 10.92 1.76 -18.28
N ILE A 298 10.37 2.88 -17.81
CA ILE A 298 10.30 4.12 -18.59
C ILE A 298 11.46 5.03 -18.22
N THR A 299 12.27 5.38 -19.21
CA THR A 299 13.35 6.36 -19.08
C THR A 299 12.82 7.73 -19.50
N LEU A 300 12.10 8.41 -18.60
CA LEU A 300 11.67 9.81 -18.78
C LEU A 300 12.80 10.83 -18.64
#